data_AF-A0A942QH29-F1
#
_entry.id   AF-A0A942QH29-F1
#
_cell.length_a   1.000
_cell.length_b   1.000
_cell.length_c   1.000
_cell.angle_alpha   90.00
_cell.angle_beta   90.00
_cell.angle_gamma   90.00
#
_symmetry.space_group_name_H-M   'P 1'
#
loop_
_entity.id
_entity.type
_entity.pdbx_description
1 polymer ?
#
loop_
_entity_poly.entity_id
_entity_poly.type
_entity_poly.pdbx_seq_one_letter_code
_entity_poly.pdbx_strand_id
1 'polypeptide(L)'
;MSKFEITNHSFTASINQILEKHFGEYANDVFEASPLLGYLNNKTKSANRGSKARGAFANHYALYVVIEDYLEKGFLDGKANIPYSKYEGARFSDLFRRQRELPFGAKLQNHGLNARLNDEFKKFYPTVGKPPIVRDVESQRYWFQEDLLLVQIRQKNGKDVTYNIAEVVIEIIDVYVATKRAAFEGFLEACRKIAELGKENPEHATEFVIQQLMPNVDARVFEIVSYAVLKARYGQQTVWIGDAKESVSEEALILYKTGRTNANDGGIDFVMKPLGRFFQVTETIDVSKYFLDIDKVQRFPITFVVKSDETAQQIRSAIRVQAIAKYKIEAVVETYMKAIEEIINVKDLIEAFSEVVKSGNLQEVMDEIVIQSKVEFNYSDEEESEVENV
;
A
#
# COMPACT_ATOMS: atom_id res chain seq x y z
N MET A 1 6.96 -28.68 19.94
CA MET A 1 6.85 -27.27 19.52
C MET A 1 5.44 -27.02 19.04
N SER A 2 4.88 -25.85 19.31
CA SER A 2 3.58 -25.45 18.78
C SER A 2 3.73 -25.24 17.27
N LYS A 3 2.99 -26.01 16.46
CA LYS A 3 2.83 -25.72 15.03
C LYS A 3 1.84 -24.57 14.89
N PHE A 4 2.16 -23.59 14.06
CA PHE A 4 1.31 -22.47 13.73
C PHE A 4 0.47 -22.80 12.49
N GLU A 5 -0.82 -22.47 12.53
CA GLU A 5 -1.70 -22.63 11.37
C GLU A 5 -1.34 -21.59 10.30
N ILE A 6 -1.04 -22.07 9.08
CA ILE A 6 -0.70 -21.22 7.94
C ILE A 6 -1.94 -21.02 7.08
N THR A 7 -2.45 -19.79 7.01
CA THR A 7 -3.52 -19.43 6.08
C THR A 7 -2.96 -19.28 4.66
N ASN A 8 -3.34 -20.20 3.77
CA ASN A 8 -2.91 -20.16 2.37
C ASN A 8 -3.53 -19.00 1.58
N HIS A 9 -2.73 -18.38 0.72
CA HIS A 9 -3.14 -17.43 -0.31
C HIS A 9 -2.28 -17.60 -1.56
N SER A 10 -2.57 -16.84 -2.61
CA SER A 10 -1.93 -16.94 -3.92
C SER A 10 -0.40 -16.86 -3.89
N PHE A 11 0.18 -16.01 -3.04
CA PHE A 11 1.64 -15.92 -2.87
C PHE A 11 2.26 -17.03 -2.00
N THR A 12 1.46 -17.77 -1.22
CA THR A 12 1.97 -18.85 -0.37
C THR A 12 2.64 -19.95 -1.21
N ALA A 13 2.19 -20.16 -2.46
CA ALA A 13 2.84 -21.07 -3.39
C ALA A 13 4.30 -20.69 -3.68
N SER A 14 4.60 -19.41 -3.86
CA SER A 14 5.98 -18.91 -4.06
C SER A 14 6.82 -19.11 -2.81
N ILE A 15 6.25 -18.88 -1.61
CA ILE A 15 6.93 -19.16 -0.35
C ILE A 15 7.26 -20.65 -0.23
N ASN A 16 6.30 -21.52 -0.52
CA ASN A 16 6.52 -22.98 -0.47
C ASN A 16 7.63 -23.42 -1.43
N GLN A 17 7.68 -22.90 -2.66
CA GLN A 17 8.76 -23.20 -3.60
C GLN A 17 10.14 -22.79 -3.08
N ILE A 18 10.24 -21.60 -2.45
CA ILE A 18 11.49 -21.16 -1.81
C ILE A 18 11.86 -22.09 -0.65
N LEU A 19 10.90 -22.45 0.20
CA LEU A 19 11.16 -23.34 1.33
C LEU A 19 11.56 -24.75 0.87
N GLU A 20 10.92 -25.29 -0.18
CA GLU A 20 11.27 -26.58 -0.78
C GLU A 20 12.68 -26.58 -1.36
N LYS A 21 13.08 -25.48 -2.01
CA LYS A 21 14.45 -25.29 -2.52
C LYS A 21 15.49 -25.35 -1.40
N HIS A 22 15.21 -24.76 -0.24
CA HIS A 22 16.17 -24.65 0.88
C HIS A 22 16.14 -25.83 1.85
N PHE A 23 14.98 -26.42 2.11
CA PHE A 23 14.78 -27.41 3.17
C PHE A 23 14.27 -28.77 2.66
N GLY A 24 13.99 -28.90 1.36
CA GLY A 24 13.52 -30.14 0.74
C GLY A 24 12.27 -30.69 1.43
N GLU A 25 12.31 -31.95 1.86
CA GLU A 25 11.18 -32.62 2.51
C GLU A 25 10.76 -32.00 3.86
N TYR A 26 11.61 -31.16 4.48
CA TYR A 26 11.31 -30.49 5.76
C TYR A 26 10.71 -29.09 5.61
N ALA A 27 10.50 -28.63 4.37
CA ALA A 27 9.98 -27.28 4.09
C ALA A 27 8.70 -26.96 4.86
N ASN A 28 7.71 -27.85 4.84
CA ASN A 28 6.44 -27.63 5.54
C ASN A 28 6.61 -27.61 7.06
N ASP A 29 7.46 -28.49 7.62
CA ASP A 29 7.71 -28.51 9.06
C ASP A 29 8.42 -27.23 9.53
N VAL A 30 9.38 -26.72 8.74
CA VAL A 30 10.03 -25.42 8.99
C VAL A 30 9.02 -24.29 8.94
N PHE A 31 8.12 -24.30 7.95
CA PHE A 31 7.09 -23.26 7.79
C PHE A 31 6.15 -23.22 9.01
N GLU A 32 5.59 -24.37 9.37
CA GLU A 32 4.65 -24.50 10.49
C GLU A 32 5.30 -24.23 11.85
N ALA A 33 6.62 -24.46 11.99
CA ALA A 33 7.33 -24.20 13.24
C ALA A 33 7.79 -22.74 13.40
N SER A 34 7.81 -21.94 12.32
CA SER A 34 8.34 -20.58 12.35
C SER A 34 7.25 -19.51 12.43
N PRO A 35 7.13 -18.77 13.55
CA PRO A 35 6.21 -17.64 13.63
C PRO A 35 6.64 -16.48 12.71
N LEU A 36 7.94 -16.36 12.41
CA LEU A 36 8.45 -15.35 11.49
C LEU A 36 8.02 -15.63 10.03
N LEU A 37 8.12 -16.88 9.57
CA LEU A 37 7.63 -17.26 8.24
C LEU A 37 6.10 -17.13 8.15
N GLY A 38 5.38 -17.52 9.20
CA GLY A 38 3.93 -17.30 9.28
C GLY A 38 3.55 -15.82 9.21
N TYR A 39 4.30 -14.95 9.91
CA TYR A 39 4.15 -13.49 9.81
C TYR A 39 4.40 -13.01 8.38
N LEU A 40 5.51 -13.40 7.75
CA LEU A 40 5.83 -13.03 6.36
C LEU A 40 4.76 -13.49 5.37
N ASN A 41 4.24 -14.71 5.49
CA ASN A 41 3.11 -15.18 4.70
C ASN A 41 1.91 -14.21 4.86
N ASN A 42 1.51 -13.91 6.09
CA ASN A 42 0.44 -12.93 6.34
C ASN A 42 0.72 -11.54 5.73
N LYS A 43 1.96 -11.07 5.73
CA LYS A 43 2.36 -9.76 5.19
C LYS A 43 2.50 -9.75 3.67
N THR A 44 2.66 -10.90 3.03
CA THR A 44 2.76 -11.06 1.57
C THR A 44 1.43 -11.38 0.89
N LYS A 45 0.32 -11.47 1.65
CA LYS A 45 -1.06 -11.61 1.12
C LYS A 45 -1.38 -10.65 -0.03
N SER A 46 -0.77 -9.47 -0.05
CA SER A 46 -0.98 -8.47 -1.08
C SER A 46 -0.30 -8.77 -2.41
N ALA A 47 0.61 -9.73 -2.53
CA ALA A 47 1.44 -9.90 -3.73
C ALA A 47 0.59 -10.04 -4.99
N ASN A 48 -0.40 -10.95 -4.95
CA ASN A 48 -1.29 -11.27 -6.08
C ASN A 48 -2.77 -10.95 -5.77
N ARG A 49 -3.07 -10.19 -4.71
CA ARG A 49 -4.44 -9.69 -4.45
C ARG A 49 -4.60 -8.30 -5.07
N GLY A 50 -5.68 -8.13 -5.82
CA GLY A 50 -6.10 -6.81 -6.29
C GLY A 50 -6.56 -5.91 -5.13
N SER A 51 -6.43 -4.59 -5.32
CA SER A 51 -7.03 -3.50 -4.53
C SER A 51 -6.74 -3.37 -3.04
N LYS A 52 -7.15 -4.34 -2.22
CA LYS A 52 -7.39 -4.15 -0.78
C LYS A 52 -6.20 -4.42 0.13
N ALA A 53 -5.04 -4.77 -0.42
CA ALA A 53 -3.91 -5.23 0.38
C ALA A 53 -2.66 -4.42 0.03
N ARG A 54 -2.27 -3.51 0.94
CA ARG A 54 -1.05 -2.70 0.81
C ARG A 54 0.19 -3.59 0.79
N GLY A 55 1.20 -3.19 0.03
CA GLY A 55 2.52 -3.75 0.24
C GLY A 55 3.06 -3.33 1.59
N ALA A 56 3.34 -4.29 2.47
CA ALA A 56 3.85 -3.99 3.81
C ALA A 56 5.37 -3.71 3.79
N PHE A 57 5.86 -2.96 2.79
CA PHE A 57 7.28 -2.70 2.54
C PHE A 57 8.00 -2.16 3.78
N ALA A 58 7.36 -1.29 4.55
CA ALA A 58 7.91 -0.79 5.82
C ALA A 58 8.30 -1.91 6.79
N ASN A 59 7.48 -2.97 6.90
CA ASN A 59 7.75 -4.07 7.81
C ASN A 59 8.67 -5.12 7.15
N HIS A 60 8.45 -5.45 5.88
CA HIS A 60 9.36 -6.34 5.15
C HIS A 60 10.78 -5.80 5.18
N TYR A 61 10.99 -4.52 4.86
CA TYR A 61 12.33 -3.95 4.84
C TYR A 61 12.92 -3.72 6.22
N ALA A 62 12.11 -3.51 7.25
CA ALA A 62 12.63 -3.52 8.62
C ALA A 62 13.19 -4.90 9.02
N LEU A 63 12.57 -6.01 8.58
CA LEU A 63 13.18 -7.35 8.71
C LEU A 63 14.42 -7.47 7.83
N TYR A 64 14.28 -7.09 6.56
CA TYR A 64 15.30 -7.24 5.54
C TYR A 64 16.62 -6.64 5.97
N VAL A 65 16.66 -5.34 6.29
CA VAL A 65 17.95 -4.65 6.54
C VAL A 65 18.65 -5.12 7.80
N VAL A 66 17.90 -5.56 8.82
CA VAL A 66 18.48 -6.07 10.07
C VAL A 66 19.00 -7.50 9.89
N ILE A 67 18.32 -8.32 9.09
CA ILE A 67 18.77 -9.68 8.73
C ILE A 67 19.91 -9.62 7.71
N GLU A 68 19.89 -8.69 6.78
CA GLU A 68 20.98 -8.41 5.83
C GLU A 68 22.26 -8.08 6.60
N ASP A 69 22.21 -7.19 7.61
CA ASP A 69 23.36 -6.93 8.49
C ASP A 69 23.83 -8.22 9.21
N TYR A 70 22.91 -9.03 9.74
CA TYR A 70 23.25 -10.32 10.35
C TYR A 70 24.04 -11.25 9.39
N LEU A 71 23.60 -11.32 8.13
CA LEU A 71 24.26 -12.13 7.09
C LEU A 71 25.61 -11.54 6.69
N GLU A 72 25.70 -10.23 6.46
CA GLU A 72 26.94 -9.53 6.07
C GLU A 72 28.05 -9.63 7.13
N LYS A 73 27.67 -9.67 8.42
CA LYS A 73 28.64 -9.91 9.52
C LYS A 73 29.07 -11.37 9.64
N GLY A 74 28.50 -12.27 8.85
CA GLY A 74 28.90 -13.68 8.77
C GLY A 74 28.39 -14.55 9.91
N PHE A 75 27.27 -14.18 10.56
CA PHE A 75 26.72 -14.94 11.68
C PHE A 75 26.04 -16.26 11.26
N LEU A 76 25.56 -16.37 10.02
CA LEU A 76 24.98 -17.61 9.48
C LEU A 76 25.99 -18.76 9.41
N ASP A 77 27.15 -18.50 8.78
CA ASP A 77 28.17 -19.52 8.47
C ASP A 77 29.20 -19.70 9.59
N GLY A 78 29.06 -19.00 10.71
CA GLY A 78 30.07 -18.98 11.77
C GLY A 78 31.39 -18.32 11.38
N LYS A 79 31.39 -17.50 10.32
CA LYS A 79 32.56 -16.71 9.87
C LYS A 79 32.77 -15.45 10.72
N ALA A 80 31.79 -15.06 11.52
CA ALA A 80 31.92 -13.95 12.45
C ALA A 80 33.01 -14.23 13.50
N ASN A 81 33.89 -13.24 13.74
CA ASN A 81 34.95 -13.35 14.76
C ASN A 81 34.43 -13.32 16.20
N ILE A 82 33.15 -12.97 16.39
CA ILE A 82 32.49 -12.87 17.68
C ILE A 82 31.15 -13.61 17.62
N PRO A 83 30.66 -14.18 18.72
CA PRO A 83 29.30 -14.69 18.78
C PRO A 83 28.30 -13.52 18.67
N TYR A 84 27.12 -13.79 18.10
CA TYR A 84 26.07 -12.78 17.89
C TYR A 84 25.66 -12.09 19.20
N SER A 85 25.64 -12.81 20.32
CA SER A 85 25.36 -12.27 21.65
C SER A 85 26.35 -11.20 22.15
N LYS A 86 27.51 -11.06 21.50
CA LYS A 86 28.52 -10.02 21.78
C LYS A 86 28.57 -8.92 20.71
N TYR A 87 27.72 -8.99 19.70
CA TYR A 87 27.66 -7.99 18.64
C TYR A 87 27.13 -6.66 19.18
N GLU A 88 27.80 -5.55 18.83
CA GLU A 88 27.39 -4.20 19.25
C GLU A 88 26.08 -3.71 18.59
N GLY A 89 25.58 -4.42 17.58
CA GLY A 89 24.37 -4.10 16.86
C GLY A 89 24.60 -3.19 15.65
N ALA A 90 23.64 -3.21 14.72
CA ALA A 90 23.64 -2.35 13.56
C ALA A 90 23.25 -0.92 13.95
N ARG A 91 23.83 0.07 13.26
CA ARG A 91 23.46 1.49 13.48
C ARG A 91 22.13 1.81 12.81
N PHE A 92 21.26 2.51 13.53
CA PHE A 92 19.98 2.98 12.99
C PHE A 92 20.12 3.71 11.64
N SER A 93 21.09 4.62 11.54
CA SER A 93 21.30 5.43 10.33
C SER A 93 21.65 4.59 9.11
N ASP A 94 22.42 3.52 9.28
CA ASP A 94 22.84 2.65 8.18
C ASP A 94 21.67 1.77 7.73
N LEU A 95 20.95 1.17 8.68
CA LEU A 95 19.74 0.40 8.39
C LEU A 95 18.67 1.25 7.70
N PHE A 96 18.46 2.47 8.18
CA PHE A 96 17.43 3.37 7.64
C PHE A 96 17.80 3.90 6.25
N ARG A 97 19.10 4.17 6.00
CA ARG A 97 19.60 4.48 4.66
C ARG A 97 19.35 3.31 3.72
N ARG A 98 19.79 2.10 4.11
CA ARG A 98 19.61 0.89 3.30
C ARG A 98 18.15 0.60 2.99
N GLN A 99 17.26 0.75 3.97
CA GLN A 99 15.80 0.60 3.79
C GLN A 99 15.25 1.54 2.70
N ARG A 100 15.83 2.73 2.53
CA ARG A 100 15.41 3.72 1.53
C ARG A 100 15.99 3.48 0.14
N GLU A 101 17.08 2.73 0.05
CA GLU A 101 17.69 2.31 -1.23
C GLU A 101 16.92 1.16 -1.90
N LEU A 102 16.17 0.37 -1.13
CA LEU A 102 15.36 -0.73 -1.65
C LEU A 102 14.18 -0.23 -2.52
N PRO A 103 13.71 -1.00 -3.52
CA PRO A 103 12.58 -0.61 -4.37
C PRO A 103 11.33 -0.25 -3.56
N PHE A 104 10.62 0.82 -3.90
CA PHE A 104 9.50 1.35 -3.10
C PHE A 104 9.88 1.82 -1.67
N GLY A 105 11.18 1.85 -1.34
CA GLY A 105 11.72 2.16 -0.02
C GLY A 105 12.00 3.64 0.26
N ALA A 106 12.25 4.44 -0.78
CA ALA A 106 12.79 5.80 -0.68
C ALA A 106 12.07 6.74 0.29
N LYS A 107 10.74 6.60 0.42
CA LYS A 107 9.90 7.44 1.28
C LYS A 107 9.44 6.78 2.57
N LEU A 108 9.93 5.57 2.86
CA LEU A 108 9.57 4.87 4.08
C LEU A 108 10.02 5.67 5.31
N GLN A 109 9.12 5.73 6.28
CA GLN A 109 9.38 6.25 7.61
C GLN A 109 10.01 5.16 8.48
N ASN A 110 10.67 5.57 9.57
CA ASN A 110 11.36 4.68 10.49
C ASN A 110 10.43 3.87 11.42
N HIS A 111 9.11 4.04 11.32
CA HIS A 111 8.14 3.37 12.19
C HIS A 111 8.24 1.84 12.17
N GLY A 112 8.59 1.24 11.03
CA GLY A 112 8.80 -0.20 10.87
C GLY A 112 9.89 -0.71 11.81
N LEU A 113 11.10 -0.13 11.71
CA LEU A 113 12.24 -0.41 12.59
C LEU A 113 11.93 -0.10 14.06
N ASN A 114 11.13 0.93 14.33
CA ASN A 114 10.95 1.46 15.68
C ASN A 114 9.94 0.69 16.54
N ALA A 115 8.76 0.37 16.01
CA ALA A 115 7.70 -0.23 16.83
C ALA A 115 6.66 -0.98 16.01
N ARG A 116 6.27 -0.46 14.84
CA ARG A 116 5.12 -0.95 14.07
C ARG A 116 5.24 -2.44 13.74
N LEU A 117 6.44 -2.90 13.37
CA LEU A 117 6.69 -4.31 13.10
C LEU A 117 6.49 -5.17 14.35
N ASN A 118 7.13 -4.79 15.46
CA ASN A 118 7.06 -5.54 16.71
C ASN A 118 5.64 -5.59 17.27
N ASP A 119 4.93 -4.46 17.27
CA ASP A 119 3.55 -4.36 17.76
C ASP A 119 2.60 -5.23 16.93
N GLU A 120 2.77 -5.24 15.61
CA GLU A 120 1.97 -6.07 14.72
C GLU A 120 2.30 -7.56 14.88
N PHE A 121 3.59 -7.92 14.93
CA PHE A 121 4.02 -9.30 15.17
C PHE A 121 3.44 -9.84 16.48
N LYS A 122 3.48 -9.05 17.56
CA LYS A 122 2.92 -9.41 18.86
C LYS A 122 1.40 -9.64 18.81
N LYS A 123 0.66 -8.92 17.96
CA LYS A 123 -0.79 -9.14 17.78
C LYS A 123 -1.08 -10.48 17.12
N PHE A 124 -0.27 -10.89 16.14
CA PHE A 124 -0.45 -12.18 15.46
C PHE A 124 0.08 -13.36 16.28
N TYR A 125 1.19 -13.16 17.02
CA TYR A 125 1.89 -14.21 17.75
C TYR A 125 2.14 -13.82 19.23
N PRO A 126 1.08 -13.58 20.03
CA PRO A 126 1.21 -13.05 21.40
C PRO A 126 1.93 -14.00 22.36
N THR A 127 1.92 -15.31 22.09
CA THR A 127 2.52 -16.35 22.94
C THR A 127 4.02 -16.50 22.75
N VAL A 128 4.61 -15.94 21.69
CA VAL A 128 6.06 -16.02 21.41
C VAL A 128 6.86 -15.23 22.45
N GLY A 129 6.32 -14.10 22.93
CA GLY A 129 6.93 -13.30 23.98
C GLY A 129 8.24 -12.59 23.61
N LYS A 130 8.71 -12.71 22.36
CA LYS A 130 9.95 -12.12 21.86
C LYS A 130 9.66 -11.24 20.63
N PRO A 131 10.12 -9.97 20.60
CA PRO A 131 9.96 -9.11 19.43
C PRO A 131 10.97 -9.49 18.33
N PRO A 132 10.64 -9.34 17.03
CA PRO A 132 11.61 -9.57 15.95
C PRO A 132 12.80 -8.61 15.97
N ILE A 133 12.57 -7.32 16.24
CA ILE A 133 13.64 -6.31 16.29
C ILE A 133 13.85 -5.89 17.75
N VAL A 134 15.08 -6.03 18.23
CA VAL A 134 15.52 -5.46 19.50
C VAL A 134 16.23 -4.16 19.21
N ARG A 135 15.87 -3.08 19.91
CA ARG A 135 16.52 -1.78 19.78
C ARG A 135 17.01 -1.27 21.13
N ASP A 136 18.15 -0.63 21.11
CA ASP A 136 18.59 0.26 22.18
C ASP A 136 18.43 1.71 21.71
N VAL A 137 17.57 2.45 22.44
CA VAL A 137 17.24 3.84 22.11
C VAL A 137 18.41 4.77 22.41
N GLU A 138 19.21 4.48 23.44
CA GLU A 138 20.31 5.35 23.86
C GLU A 138 21.47 5.27 22.87
N SER A 139 21.91 4.06 22.52
CA SER A 139 23.00 3.86 21.57
C SER A 139 22.57 3.85 20.09
N GLN A 140 21.27 3.91 19.81
CA GLN A 140 20.69 3.81 18.45
C GLN A 140 21.17 2.54 17.72
N ARG A 141 21.22 1.42 18.45
CA ARG A 141 21.66 0.11 17.96
C ARG A 141 20.50 -0.86 17.85
N TYR A 142 20.58 -1.72 16.84
CA TYR A 142 19.50 -2.62 16.44
C TYR A 142 20.05 -4.02 16.23
N TRP A 143 19.25 -5.01 16.62
CA TRP A 143 19.52 -6.43 16.44
C TRP A 143 18.25 -7.12 15.97
N PHE A 144 18.42 -8.19 15.21
CA PHE A 144 17.36 -9.17 15.05
C PHE A 144 17.36 -10.14 16.24
N GLN A 145 16.18 -10.56 16.68
CA GLN A 145 16.05 -11.61 17.69
C GLN A 145 16.39 -12.97 17.07
N GLU A 146 17.62 -13.44 17.27
CA GLU A 146 18.17 -14.65 16.63
C GLU A 146 17.33 -15.91 16.87
N ASP A 147 16.66 -16.03 18.01
CA ASP A 147 15.73 -17.14 18.30
C ASP A 147 14.63 -17.31 17.24
N LEU A 148 14.27 -16.25 16.52
CA LEU A 148 13.25 -16.29 15.49
C LEU A 148 13.81 -16.66 14.11
N LEU A 149 15.14 -16.68 13.94
CA LEU A 149 15.84 -17.20 12.77
C LEU A 149 16.16 -18.69 12.91
N LEU A 150 16.27 -19.19 14.14
CA LEU A 150 16.64 -20.58 14.42
C LEU A 150 15.39 -21.45 14.62
N VAL A 151 15.10 -22.31 13.65
CA VAL A 151 13.94 -23.21 13.67
C VAL A 151 14.40 -24.64 13.91
N GLN A 152 14.01 -25.20 15.06
CA GLN A 152 14.39 -26.57 15.42
C GLN A 152 13.33 -27.57 14.93
N ILE A 153 13.74 -28.54 14.12
CA ILE A 153 12.88 -29.57 13.53
C ILE A 153 13.39 -30.94 13.91
N ARG A 154 12.46 -31.82 14.30
CA ARG A 154 12.76 -33.23 14.52
C ARG A 154 12.63 -33.99 13.21
N GLN A 155 13.76 -34.46 12.68
CA GLN A 155 13.79 -35.24 11.45
C GLN A 155 13.19 -36.64 11.65
N LYS A 156 12.84 -37.31 10.54
CA LYS A 156 12.24 -38.66 10.55
C LYS A 156 13.11 -39.72 11.24
N ASN A 157 14.43 -39.54 11.23
CA ASN A 157 15.41 -40.37 11.93
C ASN A 157 15.46 -40.12 13.46
N GLY A 158 14.62 -39.23 13.98
CA GLY A 158 14.54 -38.89 15.40
C GLY A 158 15.57 -37.85 15.87
N LYS A 159 16.43 -37.33 15.00
CA LYS A 159 17.42 -36.28 15.32
C LYS A 159 16.79 -34.89 15.24
N ASP A 160 17.06 -34.06 16.24
CA ASP A 160 16.71 -32.63 16.19
C ASP A 160 17.79 -31.86 15.41
N VAL A 161 17.35 -31.08 14.43
CA VAL A 161 18.21 -30.24 13.58
C VAL A 161 17.69 -28.81 13.67
N THR A 162 18.60 -27.85 13.85
CA THR A 162 18.28 -26.43 13.82
C THR A 162 18.60 -25.87 12.45
N TYR A 163 17.60 -25.32 11.78
CA TYR A 163 17.75 -24.59 10.53
C TYR A 163 17.78 -23.09 10.81
N ASN A 164 18.68 -22.36 10.15
CA ASN A 164 18.65 -20.89 10.16
C ASN A 164 17.90 -20.41 8.91
N ILE A 165 16.86 -19.59 9.10
CA ILE A 165 15.99 -19.12 8.01
C ILE A 165 16.35 -17.73 7.47
N ALA A 166 17.49 -17.15 7.87
CA ALA A 166 17.88 -15.79 7.49
C ALA A 166 17.87 -15.54 5.96
N GLU A 167 18.54 -16.38 5.19
CA GLU A 167 18.58 -16.25 3.72
C GLU A 167 17.20 -16.43 3.08
N VAL A 168 16.41 -17.35 3.61
CA VAL A 168 15.04 -17.62 3.14
C VAL A 168 14.13 -16.42 3.36
N VAL A 169 14.26 -15.73 4.50
CA VAL A 169 13.49 -14.52 4.79
C VAL A 169 13.80 -13.42 3.77
N ILE A 170 15.08 -13.23 3.44
CA ILE A 170 15.54 -12.28 2.40
C ILE A 170 14.96 -12.68 1.04
N GLU A 171 15.11 -13.94 0.63
CA GLU A 171 14.63 -14.42 -0.68
C GLU A 171 13.10 -14.28 -0.83
N ILE A 172 12.32 -14.56 0.23
CA ILE A 172 10.86 -14.34 0.22
C ILE A 172 10.52 -12.87 -0.01
N ILE A 173 11.22 -11.95 0.67
CA ILE A 173 11.01 -10.51 0.52
C ILE A 173 11.40 -10.07 -0.89
N ASP A 174 12.53 -10.52 -1.42
CA ASP A 174 12.98 -10.18 -2.78
C ASP A 174 12.00 -10.64 -3.85
N VAL A 175 11.53 -11.89 -3.79
CA VAL A 175 10.52 -12.43 -4.73
C VAL A 175 9.21 -11.66 -4.61
N TYR A 176 8.81 -11.28 -3.40
CA TYR A 176 7.62 -10.46 -3.17
C TYR A 176 7.75 -9.08 -3.83
N VAL A 177 8.90 -8.42 -3.66
CA VAL A 177 9.20 -7.10 -4.24
C VAL A 177 9.24 -7.19 -5.77
N ALA A 178 9.91 -8.19 -6.33
CA ALA A 178 9.97 -8.42 -7.76
C ALA A 178 8.58 -8.64 -8.37
N THR A 179 7.73 -9.43 -7.70
CA THR A 179 6.33 -9.65 -8.13
C THR A 179 5.56 -8.34 -8.16
N LYS A 180 5.73 -7.48 -7.14
CA LYS A 180 5.10 -6.16 -7.09
C LYS A 180 5.63 -5.19 -8.15
N ARG A 181 6.93 -5.23 -8.43
CA ARG A 181 7.57 -4.42 -9.47
C ARG A 181 7.09 -4.81 -10.86
N ALA A 182 7.09 -6.09 -11.20
CA ALA A 182 6.62 -6.59 -12.49
C ALA A 182 5.14 -6.25 -12.75
N ALA A 183 4.28 -6.41 -11.74
CA ALA A 183 2.87 -6.02 -11.86
C ALA A 183 2.69 -4.51 -12.11
N PHE A 184 3.57 -3.69 -11.54
CA PHE A 184 3.55 -2.24 -11.72
C PHE A 184 4.10 -1.80 -13.08
N GLU A 185 5.25 -2.33 -13.50
CA GLU A 185 5.83 -2.04 -14.81
C GLU A 185 4.87 -2.48 -15.93
N GLY A 186 4.22 -3.63 -15.79
CA GLY A 186 3.17 -4.07 -16.71
C GLY A 186 1.97 -3.11 -16.77
N PHE A 187 1.62 -2.46 -15.66
CA PHE A 187 0.57 -1.44 -15.63
C PHE A 187 1.00 -0.15 -16.35
N LEU A 188 2.21 0.36 -16.08
CA LEU A 188 2.73 1.54 -16.78
C LEU A 188 2.83 1.31 -18.29
N GLU A 189 3.32 0.14 -18.69
CA GLU A 189 3.46 -0.22 -20.09
C GLU A 189 2.10 -0.32 -20.78
N ALA A 190 1.09 -0.87 -20.08
CA ALA A 190 -0.29 -0.84 -20.56
C ALA A 190 -0.80 0.60 -20.71
N CYS A 191 -0.59 1.47 -19.71
CA CYS A 191 -0.97 2.89 -19.80
C CYS A 191 -0.30 3.60 -20.98
N ARG A 192 0.99 3.37 -21.23
CA ARG A 192 1.74 3.96 -22.35
C ARG A 192 1.21 3.50 -23.69
N LYS A 193 1.12 2.18 -23.90
CA LYS A 193 0.57 1.60 -25.14
C LYS A 193 -0.82 2.14 -25.44
N ILE A 194 -1.64 2.29 -24.41
CA ILE A 194 -3.02 2.75 -24.56
C ILE A 194 -3.08 4.26 -24.76
N ALA A 195 -2.16 5.04 -24.18
CA ALA A 195 -2.07 6.48 -24.45
C ALA A 195 -1.60 6.76 -25.89
N GLU A 196 -0.72 5.92 -26.45
CA GLU A 196 -0.30 5.98 -27.85
C GLU A 196 -1.43 5.54 -28.79
N LEU A 197 -2.04 4.38 -28.51
CA LEU A 197 -3.13 3.81 -29.30
C LEU A 197 -4.45 4.56 -29.14
N GLY A 198 -4.65 5.34 -28.08
CA GLY A 198 -5.88 6.11 -27.82
C GLY A 198 -6.20 7.12 -28.92
N LYS A 199 -5.20 7.52 -29.72
CA LYS A 199 -5.37 8.34 -30.93
C LYS A 199 -5.97 7.57 -32.10
N GLU A 200 -5.75 6.26 -32.17
CA GLU A 200 -6.17 5.39 -33.27
C GLU A 200 -7.38 4.51 -32.91
N ASN A 201 -7.56 4.15 -31.63
CA ASN A 201 -8.66 3.31 -31.13
C ASN A 201 -9.21 3.81 -29.77
N PRO A 202 -10.09 4.82 -29.78
CA PRO A 202 -10.65 5.42 -28.56
C PRO A 202 -11.50 4.46 -27.72
N GLU A 203 -12.14 3.47 -28.33
CA GLU A 203 -12.99 2.49 -27.62
C GLU A 203 -12.16 1.61 -26.69
N HIS A 204 -11.00 1.14 -27.17
CA HIS A 204 -10.12 0.28 -26.37
C HIS A 204 -9.51 1.04 -25.19
N ALA A 205 -9.12 2.30 -25.39
CA ALA A 205 -8.63 3.16 -24.32
C ALA A 205 -9.71 3.47 -23.27
N THR A 206 -10.95 3.67 -23.72
CA THR A 206 -12.09 3.87 -22.83
C THR A 206 -12.34 2.62 -21.97
N GLU A 207 -12.35 1.43 -22.57
CA GLU A 207 -12.54 0.18 -21.84
C GLU A 207 -11.44 -0.04 -20.80
N PHE A 208 -10.19 0.24 -21.14
CA PHE A 208 -9.07 0.14 -20.21
C PHE A 208 -9.24 1.01 -18.97
N VAL A 209 -9.56 2.30 -19.13
CA VAL A 209 -9.77 3.21 -18.00
C VAL A 209 -10.91 2.73 -17.11
N ILE A 210 -12.02 2.26 -17.70
CA ILE A 210 -13.14 1.67 -16.95
C ILE A 210 -12.69 0.46 -16.14
N GLN A 211 -11.89 -0.43 -16.73
CA GLN A 211 -11.36 -1.61 -16.02
C GLN A 211 -10.52 -1.20 -14.80
N GLN A 212 -9.81 -0.07 -14.84
CA GLN A 212 -9.03 0.44 -13.70
C GLN A 212 -9.86 1.10 -12.59
N LEU A 213 -11.13 1.42 -12.86
CA LEU A 213 -12.06 1.93 -11.84
C LEU A 213 -12.75 0.82 -11.04
N MET A 214 -12.58 -0.44 -11.42
CA MET A 214 -13.34 -1.55 -10.83
C MET A 214 -12.94 -1.87 -9.38
N PRO A 215 -13.88 -2.34 -8.52
CA PRO A 215 -13.63 -2.62 -7.11
C PRO A 215 -12.51 -3.62 -6.80
N ASN A 216 -12.04 -4.41 -7.77
CA ASN A 216 -10.93 -5.35 -7.63
C ASN A 216 -9.53 -4.76 -7.92
N VAL A 217 -9.40 -3.57 -8.52
CA VAL A 217 -8.11 -2.93 -8.95
C VAL A 217 -7.26 -2.32 -7.82
N ASP A 218 -5.93 -2.41 -7.80
CA ASP A 218 -5.06 -1.77 -6.77
C ASP A 218 -5.60 -0.38 -6.32
N ALA A 219 -5.77 -0.15 -5.01
CA ALA A 219 -6.40 1.07 -4.52
C ALA A 219 -5.65 2.34 -4.94
N ARG A 220 -4.33 2.24 -5.16
CA ARG A 220 -3.53 3.36 -5.69
C ARG A 220 -3.85 3.65 -7.14
N VAL A 221 -3.99 2.60 -7.96
CA VAL A 221 -4.41 2.73 -9.35
C VAL A 221 -5.81 3.35 -9.42
N PHE A 222 -6.74 2.88 -8.59
CA PHE A 222 -8.08 3.46 -8.51
C PHE A 222 -8.04 4.95 -8.15
N GLU A 223 -7.27 5.34 -7.13
CA GLU A 223 -7.15 6.76 -6.74
C GLU A 223 -6.52 7.61 -7.87
N ILE A 224 -5.47 7.12 -8.54
CA ILE A 224 -4.86 7.80 -9.70
C ILE A 224 -5.88 8.01 -10.82
N VAL A 225 -6.61 6.96 -11.18
CA VAL A 225 -7.57 6.99 -12.31
C VAL A 225 -8.78 7.85 -11.96
N SER A 226 -9.33 7.72 -10.75
CA SER A 226 -10.43 8.58 -10.28
C SER A 226 -10.02 10.05 -10.21
N TYR A 227 -8.78 10.36 -9.78
CA TYR A 227 -8.25 11.72 -9.85
C TYR A 227 -8.23 12.26 -11.28
N ALA A 228 -7.66 11.50 -12.23
CA ALA A 228 -7.56 11.91 -13.63
C ALA A 228 -8.94 12.17 -14.25
N VAL A 229 -9.90 11.27 -14.01
CA VAL A 229 -11.28 11.41 -14.48
C VAL A 229 -11.95 12.65 -13.88
N LEU A 230 -11.89 12.82 -12.55
CA LEU A 230 -12.52 13.96 -11.88
C LEU A 230 -11.86 15.28 -12.26
N LYS A 231 -10.54 15.31 -12.41
CA LYS A 231 -9.80 16.50 -12.87
C LYS A 231 -10.30 16.96 -14.23
N ALA A 232 -10.38 16.06 -15.21
CA ALA A 232 -10.89 16.38 -16.54
C ALA A 232 -12.39 16.74 -16.52
N ARG A 233 -13.20 16.07 -15.68
CA ARG A 233 -14.64 16.33 -15.57
C ARG A 233 -14.95 17.70 -15.01
N TYR A 234 -14.29 18.08 -13.92
CA TYR A 234 -14.49 19.39 -13.30
C TYR A 234 -13.81 20.50 -14.09
N GLY A 235 -12.70 20.24 -14.79
CA GLY A 235 -12.03 21.20 -15.68
C GLY A 235 -12.91 21.76 -16.80
N GLN A 236 -14.01 21.06 -17.12
CA GLN A 236 -15.02 21.51 -18.10
C GLN A 236 -16.06 22.46 -17.50
N GLN A 237 -16.00 22.75 -16.21
CA GLN A 237 -16.96 23.59 -15.50
C GLN A 237 -16.30 24.92 -15.10
N THR A 238 -17.09 25.99 -15.16
CA THR A 238 -16.68 27.33 -14.74
C THR A 238 -17.60 27.86 -13.66
N VAL A 239 -17.08 28.77 -12.85
CA VAL A 239 -17.82 29.50 -11.81
C VAL A 239 -17.47 30.98 -11.88
N TRP A 240 -18.39 31.83 -11.43
CA TRP A 240 -18.14 33.26 -11.30
C TRP A 240 -17.70 33.58 -9.87
N ILE A 241 -16.50 34.12 -9.69
CA ILE A 241 -15.93 34.47 -8.38
C ILE A 241 -15.32 35.87 -8.40
N GLY A 242 -15.49 36.62 -7.31
CA GLY A 242 -14.91 37.95 -7.15
C GLY A 242 -15.31 38.58 -5.81
N ASP A 243 -14.60 39.63 -5.40
CA ASP A 243 -14.77 40.26 -4.08
C ASP A 243 -16.09 41.03 -3.94
N ALA A 244 -16.67 41.47 -5.07
CA ALA A 244 -17.96 42.12 -5.17
C ALA A 244 -18.74 41.63 -6.39
N LYS A 245 -20.08 41.76 -6.34
CA LYS A 245 -21.02 41.30 -7.36
C LYS A 245 -20.71 41.87 -8.75
N GLU A 246 -20.22 43.11 -8.80
CA GLU A 246 -19.89 43.84 -10.02
C GLU A 246 -18.48 43.49 -10.55
N SER A 247 -17.68 42.76 -9.77
CA SER A 247 -16.28 42.42 -10.06
C SER A 247 -16.02 40.92 -10.13
N VAL A 248 -17.05 40.12 -10.41
CA VAL A 248 -16.89 38.67 -10.59
C VAL A 248 -16.21 38.36 -11.92
N SER A 249 -15.28 37.41 -11.91
CA SER A 249 -14.67 36.82 -13.09
C SER A 249 -15.03 35.35 -13.20
N GLU A 250 -15.20 34.89 -14.43
CA GLU A 250 -15.35 33.47 -14.73
C GLU A 250 -14.00 32.75 -14.54
N GLU A 251 -13.96 31.76 -13.65
CA GLU A 251 -12.81 30.89 -13.40
C GLU A 251 -13.20 29.42 -13.61
N ALA A 252 -12.34 28.64 -14.25
CA ALA A 252 -12.51 27.21 -14.37
C ALA A 252 -12.29 26.49 -13.02
N LEU A 253 -13.01 25.40 -12.78
CA LEU A 253 -12.71 24.53 -11.64
C LEU A 253 -11.44 23.74 -11.90
N ILE A 254 -10.53 23.70 -10.91
CA ILE A 254 -9.26 22.99 -11.01
C ILE A 254 -9.12 22.06 -9.81
N LEU A 255 -8.88 20.77 -10.06
CA LEU A 255 -8.66 19.77 -9.02
C LEU A 255 -7.17 19.51 -8.81
N TYR A 256 -6.68 19.78 -7.60
CA TYR A 256 -5.28 19.58 -7.19
C TYR A 256 -5.15 18.35 -6.30
N LYS A 257 -4.05 17.59 -6.45
CA LYS A 257 -3.63 16.64 -5.43
C LYS A 257 -2.99 17.37 -4.26
N THR A 258 -3.29 16.95 -3.04
CA THR A 258 -2.66 17.45 -1.81
C THR A 258 -1.36 16.72 -1.48
N GLY A 259 -1.11 15.58 -2.13
CA GLY A 259 0.01 14.70 -1.87
C GLY A 259 0.06 13.54 -2.87
N ARG A 260 0.90 12.56 -2.55
CA ARG A 260 0.94 11.27 -3.26
C ARG A 260 -0.24 10.39 -2.87
N THR A 261 -0.43 9.33 -3.65
CA THR A 261 -1.58 8.46 -3.55
C THR A 261 -1.64 7.78 -2.18
N ASN A 262 -2.66 8.10 -1.39
CA ASN A 262 -2.72 7.72 0.01
C ASN A 262 -4.10 7.20 0.45
N ALA A 263 -4.68 6.34 -0.40
CA ALA A 263 -5.94 5.62 -0.19
C ALA A 263 -6.14 4.90 1.18
N ASN A 264 -5.18 4.93 2.11
CA ASN A 264 -5.22 4.14 3.35
C ASN A 264 -4.66 4.76 4.64
N ASP A 265 -3.92 5.88 4.65
CA ASP A 265 -3.51 6.54 5.91
C ASP A 265 -4.48 7.65 6.38
N GLY A 266 -5.56 7.84 5.61
CA GLY A 266 -6.55 8.89 5.79
C GLY A 266 -5.97 10.27 5.52
N GLY A 267 -6.76 11.17 4.98
CA GLY A 267 -6.32 12.53 4.71
C GLY A 267 -7.37 13.24 3.89
N ILE A 268 -6.92 14.24 3.15
CA ILE A 268 -7.65 14.79 2.01
C ILE A 268 -6.75 14.49 0.82
N ASP A 269 -7.23 13.79 -0.20
CA ASP A 269 -6.44 13.43 -1.38
C ASP A 269 -6.46 14.56 -2.41
N PHE A 270 -7.62 15.19 -2.63
CA PHE A 270 -7.79 16.28 -3.60
C PHE A 270 -8.46 17.51 -3.02
N VAL A 271 -8.10 18.68 -3.56
CA VAL A 271 -8.73 19.97 -3.25
C VAL A 271 -9.09 20.69 -4.53
N MET A 272 -10.28 21.27 -4.59
CA MET A 272 -10.77 22.00 -5.74
C MET A 272 -10.67 23.52 -5.56
N LYS A 273 -10.05 24.20 -6.52
CA LYS A 273 -10.13 25.65 -6.66
C LYS A 273 -11.22 26.04 -7.67
N PRO A 274 -11.95 27.15 -7.49
CA PRO A 274 -11.91 28.06 -6.33
C PRO A 274 -12.89 27.71 -5.20
N LEU A 275 -13.74 26.69 -5.38
CA LEU A 275 -14.81 26.35 -4.42
C LEU A 275 -14.32 25.87 -3.05
N GLY A 276 -13.06 25.42 -2.94
CA GLY A 276 -12.51 24.88 -1.70
C GLY A 276 -13.07 23.51 -1.32
N ARG A 277 -13.58 22.73 -2.28
CA ARG A 277 -14.13 21.38 -2.03
C ARG A 277 -13.02 20.39 -1.76
N PHE A 278 -13.19 19.56 -0.73
CA PHE A 278 -12.23 18.54 -0.31
C PHE A 278 -12.71 17.16 -0.75
N PHE A 279 -11.80 16.35 -1.27
CA PHE A 279 -12.08 15.00 -1.74
C PHE A 279 -11.21 14.00 -1.01
N GLN A 280 -11.83 12.91 -0.53
CA GLN A 280 -11.11 11.78 0.04
C GLN A 280 -11.49 10.49 -0.67
N VAL A 281 -10.48 9.77 -1.16
CA VAL A 281 -10.65 8.47 -1.79
C VAL A 281 -10.57 7.37 -0.73
N THR A 282 -11.47 6.39 -0.81
CA THR A 282 -11.52 5.29 0.14
C THR A 282 -11.99 3.99 -0.49
N GLU A 283 -11.39 2.88 -0.07
CA GLU A 283 -11.76 1.53 -0.49
C GLU A 283 -12.73 0.82 0.47
N THR A 284 -12.94 1.40 1.64
CA THR A 284 -13.75 0.80 2.71
C THR A 284 -14.86 1.74 3.12
N ILE A 285 -15.97 1.19 3.59
CA ILE A 285 -17.07 1.92 4.23
C ILE A 285 -16.94 1.94 5.76
N ASP A 286 -15.74 1.73 6.32
CA ASP A 286 -15.50 1.74 7.77
C ASP A 286 -15.66 3.17 8.32
N VAL A 287 -16.72 3.37 9.11
CA VAL A 287 -17.05 4.66 9.74
C VAL A 287 -15.88 5.29 10.51
N SER A 288 -14.98 4.47 11.07
CA SER A 288 -13.84 4.95 11.84
C SER A 288 -12.85 5.73 10.97
N LYS A 289 -12.68 5.34 9.71
CA LYS A 289 -11.81 6.05 8.77
C LYS A 289 -12.43 7.37 8.31
N TYR A 290 -13.71 7.35 7.92
CA TYR A 290 -14.42 8.58 7.51
C TYR A 290 -14.38 9.64 8.61
N PHE A 291 -14.67 9.24 9.84
CA PHE A 291 -14.77 10.20 10.95
C PHE A 291 -13.39 10.73 11.34
N LEU A 292 -12.33 9.92 11.21
CA LEU A 292 -10.96 10.37 11.40
C LEU A 292 -10.62 11.51 10.43
N ASP A 293 -10.95 11.37 9.15
CA ASP A 293 -10.64 12.38 8.13
C ASP A 293 -11.51 13.64 8.29
N ILE A 294 -12.78 13.47 8.65
CA ILE A 294 -13.67 14.57 9.03
C ILE A 294 -13.09 15.34 10.24
N ASP A 295 -12.62 14.65 11.28
CA ASP A 295 -12.05 15.30 12.46
C ASP A 295 -10.72 16.01 12.16
N LYS A 296 -9.88 15.49 11.25
CA LYS A 296 -8.62 16.14 10.82
C LYS A 296 -8.85 17.53 10.21
N VAL A 297 -9.99 17.77 9.58
CA VAL A 297 -10.36 19.06 8.97
C VAL A 297 -11.39 19.82 9.80
N GLN A 298 -11.48 19.54 11.10
CA GLN A 298 -12.43 20.18 12.02
C GLN A 298 -13.90 20.14 11.53
N ARG A 299 -14.29 19.01 10.94
CA ARG A 299 -15.64 18.76 10.39
C ARG A 299 -16.03 19.64 9.22
N PHE A 300 -15.05 20.16 8.48
CA PHE A 300 -15.29 20.72 7.16
C PHE A 300 -15.94 19.67 6.23
N PRO A 301 -16.86 20.05 5.31
CA PRO A 301 -17.48 19.11 4.39
C PRO A 301 -16.48 18.42 3.46
N ILE A 302 -16.60 17.10 3.31
CA ILE A 302 -15.74 16.27 2.46
C ILE A 302 -16.62 15.48 1.48
N THR A 303 -16.22 15.49 0.22
CA THR A 303 -16.71 14.58 -0.80
C THR A 303 -15.91 13.28 -0.77
N PHE A 304 -16.58 12.14 -0.64
CA PHE A 304 -15.91 10.83 -0.59
C PHE A 304 -16.00 10.10 -1.93
N VAL A 305 -14.86 9.76 -2.51
CA VAL A 305 -14.76 8.92 -3.71
C VAL A 305 -14.59 7.47 -3.25
N VAL A 306 -15.63 6.66 -3.38
CA VAL A 306 -15.72 5.34 -2.75
C VAL A 306 -15.59 4.26 -3.81
N LYS A 307 -14.64 3.36 -3.59
CA LYS A 307 -14.40 2.20 -4.46
C LYS A 307 -15.44 1.09 -4.23
N SER A 308 -16.67 1.36 -4.65
CA SER A 308 -17.82 0.46 -4.48
C SER A 308 -18.78 0.58 -5.66
N ASP A 309 -19.46 -0.53 -5.98
CA ASP A 309 -20.59 -0.56 -6.91
C ASP A 309 -21.93 -0.22 -6.23
N GLU A 310 -21.92 -0.07 -4.90
CA GLU A 310 -23.09 0.37 -4.15
C GLU A 310 -23.43 1.84 -4.48
N THR A 311 -24.71 2.16 -4.48
CA THR A 311 -25.18 3.54 -4.67
C THR A 311 -24.74 4.45 -3.52
N ALA A 312 -24.61 5.75 -3.81
CA ALA A 312 -24.31 6.77 -2.79
C ALA A 312 -25.25 6.69 -1.57
N GLN A 313 -26.54 6.42 -1.79
CA GLN A 313 -27.52 6.29 -0.71
C GLN A 313 -27.30 5.04 0.15
N GLN A 314 -26.94 3.91 -0.46
CA GLN A 314 -26.61 2.68 0.27
C GLN A 314 -25.36 2.88 1.13
N ILE A 315 -24.31 3.45 0.54
CA ILE A 315 -23.05 3.77 1.26
C ILE A 315 -23.33 4.72 2.43
N ARG A 316 -24.06 5.82 2.18
CA ARG A 316 -24.45 6.80 3.22
C ARG A 316 -25.23 6.15 4.36
N SER A 317 -26.15 5.25 4.02
CA SER A 317 -26.96 4.51 4.99
C SER A 317 -26.11 3.54 5.81
N ALA A 318 -25.19 2.81 5.16
CA ALA A 318 -24.28 1.88 5.81
C ALA A 318 -23.34 2.60 6.81
N ILE A 319 -22.78 3.75 6.41
CA ILE A 319 -21.95 4.58 7.29
C ILE A 319 -22.77 5.04 8.51
N ARG A 320 -24.00 5.51 8.29
CA ARG A 320 -24.90 5.95 9.37
C ARG A 320 -25.22 4.82 10.35
N VAL A 321 -25.56 3.63 9.86
CA VAL A 321 -25.84 2.46 10.71
C VAL A 321 -24.63 2.10 11.58
N GLN A 322 -23.43 2.06 10.98
CA GLN A 322 -22.19 1.83 11.73
C GLN A 322 -21.93 2.93 12.76
N ALA A 323 -22.18 4.20 12.41
CA ALA A 323 -22.02 5.33 13.32
C ALA A 323 -22.96 5.25 14.52
N ILE A 324 -24.24 4.92 14.31
CA ILE A 324 -25.22 4.73 15.39
C ILE A 324 -24.79 3.57 16.29
N ALA A 325 -24.35 2.45 15.71
CA ALA A 325 -23.87 1.32 16.48
C ALA A 325 -22.65 1.67 17.35
N LYS A 326 -21.73 2.50 16.82
CA LYS A 326 -20.49 2.90 17.50
C LYS A 326 -20.72 3.94 18.60
N TYR A 327 -21.45 5.01 18.30
CA TYR A 327 -21.58 6.16 19.22
C TYR A 327 -22.85 6.12 20.06
N LYS A 328 -23.91 5.47 19.58
CA LYS A 328 -25.25 5.39 20.22
C LYS A 328 -25.94 6.73 20.49
N ILE A 329 -25.35 7.86 20.06
CA ILE A 329 -25.87 9.21 20.27
C ILE A 329 -26.16 9.84 18.90
N GLU A 330 -27.44 9.99 18.57
CA GLU A 330 -27.86 10.47 17.24
C GLU A 330 -27.34 11.88 16.92
N ALA A 331 -27.36 12.81 17.89
CA ALA A 331 -26.87 14.17 17.67
C ALA A 331 -25.39 14.23 17.25
N VAL A 332 -24.56 13.31 17.79
CA VAL A 332 -23.16 13.19 17.39
C VAL A 332 -23.09 12.65 15.96
N VAL A 333 -23.83 11.57 15.67
CA VAL A 333 -23.88 10.97 14.32
C VAL A 333 -24.32 11.99 13.27
N GLU A 334 -25.36 12.77 13.53
CA GLU A 334 -25.82 13.82 12.61
C GLU A 334 -24.72 14.82 12.26
N THR A 335 -23.91 15.19 13.23
CA THR A 335 -22.84 16.18 13.01
C THR A 335 -21.79 15.64 12.04
N TYR A 336 -21.41 14.37 12.16
CA TYR A 336 -20.50 13.72 11.21
C TYR A 336 -21.16 13.47 9.85
N MET A 337 -22.41 13.01 9.83
CA MET A 337 -23.12 12.75 8.58
C MET A 337 -23.36 14.02 7.76
N LYS A 338 -23.47 15.19 8.40
CA LYS A 338 -23.53 16.50 7.72
C LYS A 338 -22.20 16.90 7.06
N ALA A 339 -21.07 16.44 7.60
CA ALA A 339 -19.77 16.69 7.00
C ALA A 339 -19.48 15.79 5.78
N ILE A 340 -20.32 14.79 5.50
CA ILE A 340 -20.28 14.03 4.24
C ILE A 340 -21.07 14.82 3.20
N GLU A 341 -20.36 15.61 2.40
CA GLU A 341 -20.90 16.51 1.37
C GLU A 341 -21.53 15.70 0.23
N GLU A 342 -20.73 14.82 -0.39
CA GLU A 342 -21.10 14.00 -1.53
C GLU A 342 -20.41 12.62 -1.42
N ILE A 343 -21.02 11.60 -2.04
CA ILE A 343 -20.40 10.28 -2.22
C ILE A 343 -20.41 9.99 -3.72
N ILE A 344 -19.22 9.82 -4.29
CA ILE A 344 -18.99 9.46 -5.70
C ILE A 344 -18.55 7.99 -5.70
N ASN A 345 -19.36 7.11 -6.28
CA ASN A 345 -19.05 5.68 -6.39
C ASN A 345 -18.47 5.32 -7.78
N VAL A 346 -18.20 4.03 -8.02
CA VAL A 346 -17.59 3.57 -9.29
C VAL A 346 -18.48 3.88 -10.51
N LYS A 347 -19.80 3.74 -10.36
CA LYS A 347 -20.75 4.07 -11.44
C LYS A 347 -20.72 5.55 -11.77
N ASP A 348 -20.68 6.41 -10.76
CA ASP A 348 -20.62 7.86 -10.94
C ASP A 348 -19.32 8.28 -11.66
N LEU A 349 -18.19 7.61 -11.35
CA LEU A 349 -16.91 7.82 -12.04
C LEU A 349 -16.96 7.38 -13.52
N ILE A 350 -17.59 6.24 -13.82
CA ILE A 350 -17.75 5.76 -15.20
C ILE A 350 -18.63 6.73 -16.01
N GLU A 351 -19.69 7.26 -15.39
CA GLU A 351 -20.55 8.27 -16.02
C GLU A 351 -19.79 9.57 -16.27
N ALA A 352 -19.07 10.08 -15.26
CA ALA A 352 -18.20 11.25 -15.40
C ALA A 352 -17.15 11.06 -16.50
N PHE A 353 -16.49 9.90 -16.56
CA PHE A 353 -15.53 9.58 -17.61
C PHE A 353 -16.19 9.52 -18.99
N SER A 354 -17.38 8.95 -19.10
CA SER A 354 -18.14 8.91 -20.36
C SER A 354 -18.45 10.32 -20.88
N GLU A 355 -18.76 11.27 -20.01
CA GLU A 355 -18.95 12.68 -20.38
C GLU A 355 -17.64 13.35 -20.84
N VAL A 356 -16.53 13.04 -20.18
CA VAL A 356 -15.19 13.52 -20.56
C VAL A 356 -14.79 13.01 -21.95
N VAL A 357 -15.03 11.73 -22.23
CA VAL A 357 -14.75 11.12 -23.55
C VAL A 357 -15.62 11.76 -24.63
N LYS A 358 -16.92 11.96 -24.38
CA LYS A 358 -17.83 12.66 -25.32
C LYS A 358 -17.38 14.08 -25.64
N SER A 359 -16.68 14.73 -24.71
CA SER A 359 -16.15 16.08 -24.87
C SER A 359 -14.79 16.13 -25.57
N GLY A 360 -14.25 14.98 -26.02
CA GLY A 360 -12.97 14.89 -26.72
C GLY A 360 -11.73 14.89 -25.83
N ASN A 361 -11.90 14.79 -24.50
CA ASN A 361 -10.82 14.95 -23.51
C ASN A 361 -10.26 13.60 -23.00
N LEU A 362 -10.38 12.53 -23.78
CA LEU A 362 -9.83 11.21 -23.42
C LEU A 362 -8.31 11.25 -23.23
N GLN A 363 -7.59 11.94 -24.12
CA GLN A 363 -6.13 12.03 -24.06
C GLN A 363 -5.66 12.73 -22.77
N GLU A 364 -6.36 13.77 -22.33
CA GLU A 364 -6.06 14.47 -21.08
C GLU A 364 -6.11 13.52 -19.87
N VAL A 365 -7.12 12.64 -19.82
CA VAL A 365 -7.21 11.62 -18.76
C VAL A 365 -6.06 10.63 -18.84
N MET A 366 -5.72 10.16 -20.04
CA MET A 366 -4.63 9.20 -20.23
C MET A 366 -3.27 9.77 -19.83
N ASP A 367 -2.97 10.99 -20.27
CA ASP A 367 -1.72 11.68 -19.96
C ASP A 367 -1.60 11.91 -18.45
N GLU A 368 -2.70 12.31 -17.79
CA GLU A 368 -2.72 12.48 -16.34
C GLU A 368 -2.49 11.15 -15.60
N ILE A 369 -3.08 10.03 -16.05
CA ILE A 369 -2.84 8.70 -15.47
C ILE A 369 -1.34 8.36 -15.53
N VAL A 370 -0.69 8.60 -16.67
CA VAL A 370 0.75 8.32 -16.85
C VAL A 370 1.59 9.20 -15.92
N ILE A 371 1.33 10.52 -15.88
CA ILE A 371 2.05 11.47 -15.02
C ILE A 371 1.94 11.04 -13.56
N GLN A 372 0.72 10.77 -13.09
CA GLN A 372 0.49 10.40 -11.68
C GLN A 372 1.08 9.03 -11.34
N SER A 373 1.09 8.09 -12.28
CA SER A 373 1.72 6.79 -12.09
C SER A 373 3.25 6.90 -12.01
N LYS A 374 3.90 7.74 -12.82
CA LYS A 374 5.35 7.99 -12.67
C LYS A 374 5.68 8.57 -11.29
N VAL A 375 4.92 9.59 -10.87
CA VAL A 375 5.11 10.25 -9.57
C VAL A 375 4.92 9.28 -8.41
N GLU A 376 3.85 8.49 -8.41
CA GLU A 376 3.51 7.63 -7.26
C GLU A 376 4.60 6.59 -6.99
N PHE A 377 5.14 6.00 -8.05
CA PHE A 377 6.02 4.85 -7.96
C PHE A 377 7.51 5.19 -8.06
N ASN A 378 7.87 6.48 -8.00
CA ASN A 378 9.26 6.97 -8.11
C ASN A 378 9.96 6.56 -9.40
N TYR A 379 9.23 6.42 -10.50
CA TYR A 379 9.87 6.19 -11.80
C TYR A 379 10.53 7.50 -12.24
N SER A 380 11.84 7.51 -12.39
CA SER A 380 12.58 8.64 -12.96
C SER A 380 12.77 8.43 -14.45
N ASP A 381 12.81 9.51 -15.23
CA ASP A 381 13.01 9.42 -16.69
C ASP A 381 14.40 8.83 -17.05
N GLU A 382 15.32 8.64 -16.09
CA GLU A 382 16.60 7.93 -16.31
C GLU A 382 16.41 6.40 -16.50
N GLU A 383 15.40 5.80 -15.83
CA GLU A 383 15.07 4.38 -15.97
C GLU A 383 14.43 4.04 -17.33
N GLU A 384 13.99 5.06 -18.09
CA GLU A 384 13.47 4.92 -19.47
C GLU A 384 14.59 4.52 -20.45
N SER A 385 15.83 4.93 -20.20
CA SER A 385 16.97 4.65 -21.08
C SER A 385 17.52 3.23 -20.99
N GLU A 386 17.21 2.50 -19.92
CA GLU A 386 17.66 1.11 -19.75
C GLU A 386 16.69 0.11 -20.41
N VAL A 387 15.41 0.43 -20.53
CA VAL A 387 14.40 -0.46 -21.12
C VAL A 387 14.43 -0.43 -22.66
N GLU A 388 14.84 0.68 -23.27
CA GLU A 388 15.06 0.76 -24.72
C GLU A 388 16.35 0.06 -25.21
N ASN A 389 17.22 -0.37 -24.29
CA ASN A 389 18.53 -0.96 -24.61
C ASN A 389 18.64 -2.46 -24.25
N VAL A 390 17.53 -3.19 -24.09
CA VAL A 390 17.52 -4.66 -23.91
C VAL A 390 16.83 -5.38 -25.06
#